data_AF-A0A920I5X2-F1
#
_entry.id   AF-A0A920I5X2-F1
#
_cell.length_a   1.000
_cell.length_b   1.000
_cell.length_c   1.000
_cell.angle_alpha   90.00
_cell.angle_beta   90.00
_cell.angle_gamma   90.00
#
_symmetry.space_group_name_H-M   'P 1'
#
loop_
_entity.id
_entity.type
_entity.pdbx_description
1 polymer ?
#
loop_
_entity_poly.entity_id
_entity_poly.type
_entity_poly.pdbx_seq_one_letter_code
_entity_poly.pdbx_strand_id
1 'polypeptide(L)'
;MPVEAAQTLAERLVADEDVSLAGLGARDTLRLEAGLPLWGHELDETINPVAAGLRFALSKRRREAGDFPGAGPVMQDFTNGAPRVLTGLLPQGGRPVRDGAELALDGNIVGHVTSGGFAPSLDAPAALGFVEAALATPRHRNHGRCARPRDPRRHRGTAAGAAPLYPWMTA
;
A
#
# COMPACT_ATOMS: atom_id res chain seq x y z
N MET A 1 -29.18 -10.20 1.56
CA MET A 1 -30.19 -9.43 0.83
C MET A 1 -30.43 -10.13 -0.50
N PRO A 2 -31.67 -10.43 -0.88
CA PRO A 2 -31.95 -11.14 -2.14
C PRO A 2 -31.57 -10.30 -3.37
N VAL A 3 -31.20 -10.96 -4.48
CA VAL A 3 -30.69 -10.28 -5.69
C VAL A 3 -31.75 -9.36 -6.30
N GLU A 4 -32.99 -9.81 -6.32
CA GLU A 4 -34.16 -9.09 -6.83
C GLU A 4 -34.42 -7.76 -6.12
N ALA A 5 -33.96 -7.60 -4.88
CA ALA A 5 -34.14 -6.38 -4.11
C ALA A 5 -32.94 -5.41 -4.24
N ALA A 6 -31.86 -5.79 -4.94
CA ALA A 6 -30.62 -5.01 -5.01
C ALA A 6 -30.83 -3.63 -5.65
N GLN A 7 -31.60 -3.56 -6.74
CA GLN A 7 -31.89 -2.30 -7.42
C GLN A 7 -32.68 -1.35 -6.52
N THR A 8 -33.78 -1.82 -5.93
CA THR A 8 -34.59 -1.02 -5.01
C THR A 8 -33.78 -0.53 -3.80
N LEU A 9 -32.85 -1.34 -3.30
CA LEU A 9 -31.96 -0.90 -2.22
C LEU A 9 -31.02 0.22 -2.68
N ALA A 10 -30.38 0.07 -3.85
CA ALA A 10 -29.48 1.08 -4.38
C ALA A 10 -30.20 2.42 -4.65
N GLU A 11 -31.40 2.37 -5.24
CA GLU A 11 -32.24 3.55 -5.48
C GLU A 11 -32.59 4.28 -4.18
N ARG A 12 -32.91 3.54 -3.11
CA ARG A 12 -33.19 4.13 -1.80
C ARG A 12 -31.97 4.77 -1.15
N LEU A 13 -30.77 4.21 -1.34
CA LEU A 13 -29.54 4.77 -0.80
C LEU A 13 -29.15 6.07 -1.53
N VAL A 14 -29.27 6.11 -2.85
CA VAL A 14 -28.93 7.29 -3.67
C VAL A 14 -29.99 8.40 -3.56
N ALA A 15 -31.16 8.12 -2.99
CA ALA A 15 -32.15 9.14 -2.69
C ALA A 15 -31.74 10.09 -1.56
N ASP A 16 -30.73 9.72 -0.76
CA ASP A 16 -30.11 10.57 0.24
C ASP A 16 -29.10 11.53 -0.43
N GLU A 17 -29.13 12.81 -0.08
CA GLU A 17 -28.29 13.84 -0.69
C GLU A 17 -26.80 13.69 -0.36
N ASP A 18 -26.47 13.01 0.75
CA ASP A 18 -25.09 12.74 1.17
C ASP A 18 -24.46 11.54 0.42
N VAL A 19 -25.25 10.82 -0.37
CA VAL A 19 -24.81 9.59 -1.05
C VAL A 19 -24.53 9.85 -2.52
N SER A 20 -23.32 9.49 -2.95
CA SER A 20 -22.91 9.54 -4.36
C SER A 20 -22.41 8.17 -4.84
N LEU A 21 -22.72 7.83 -6.08
CA LEU A 21 -22.21 6.61 -6.71
C LEU A 21 -20.72 6.73 -6.98
N ALA A 22 -19.96 5.71 -6.60
CA ALA A 22 -18.52 5.62 -6.81
C ALA A 22 -18.16 4.47 -7.76
N GLY A 23 -17.36 4.76 -8.78
CA GLY A 23 -16.83 3.77 -9.70
C GLY A 23 -15.59 3.05 -9.17
N LEU A 24 -15.06 2.12 -9.96
CA LEU A 24 -13.86 1.34 -9.62
C LEU A 24 -12.61 2.20 -9.41
N GLY A 25 -12.44 3.29 -10.16
CA GLY A 25 -11.29 4.19 -10.00
C GLY A 25 -11.29 4.93 -8.66
N ALA A 26 -12.45 5.39 -8.20
CA ALA A 26 -12.59 6.02 -6.88
C ALA A 26 -12.29 5.01 -5.76
N ARG A 27 -12.78 3.77 -5.90
CA ARG A 27 -12.47 2.68 -4.98
C ARG A 27 -10.97 2.40 -4.87
N ASP A 28 -10.27 2.29 -5.99
CA ASP A 28 -8.83 2.01 -6.01
C ASP A 28 -8.00 3.18 -5.43
N THR A 29 -8.48 4.40 -5.65
CA THR A 29 -7.84 5.60 -5.06
C THR A 29 -8.02 5.62 -3.55
N LEU A 30 -9.24 5.40 -3.05
CA LEU A 30 -9.54 5.40 -1.62
C LEU A 30 -8.80 4.28 -0.87
N ARG A 31 -8.72 3.08 -1.45
CA ARG A 31 -7.96 1.98 -0.82
C ARG A 31 -6.47 2.28 -0.77
N LEU A 32 -5.93 2.94 -1.81
CA LEU A 32 -4.52 3.32 -1.86
C LEU A 32 -4.20 4.37 -0.79
N GLU A 33 -5.06 5.38 -0.64
CA GLU A 33 -4.95 6.38 0.42
C GLU A 33 -5.05 5.76 1.82
N ALA A 34 -5.94 4.80 2.00
CA ALA A 34 -6.05 4.01 3.22
C ALA A 34 -4.93 2.96 3.38
N GLY A 35 -4.05 2.79 2.39
CA GLY A 35 -3.00 1.78 2.35
C GLY A 35 -3.49 0.36 2.56
N LEU A 36 -4.70 0.07 2.09
CA LEU A 36 -5.28 -1.27 2.12
C LEU A 36 -4.67 -2.10 0.99
N PRO A 37 -4.09 -3.28 1.30
CA PRO A 37 -3.52 -4.18 0.30
C PRO A 37 -4.58 -4.67 -0.70
N LEU A 38 -4.21 -4.76 -1.98
CA LEU A 38 -5.03 -5.36 -3.03
C LEU A 38 -4.45 -6.72 -3.45
N TRP A 39 -5.31 -7.73 -3.56
CA TRP A 39 -4.93 -9.04 -4.10
C TRP A 39 -4.45 -8.90 -5.55
N GLY A 40 -3.30 -9.52 -5.86
CA GLY A 40 -2.59 -9.40 -7.13
C GLY A 40 -1.57 -8.26 -7.18
N HIS A 41 -1.52 -7.38 -6.17
CA HIS A 41 -0.53 -6.30 -6.05
C HIS A 41 0.29 -6.44 -4.78
N GLU A 42 -0.35 -6.24 -3.63
CA GLU A 42 0.30 -6.31 -2.31
C GLU A 42 0.07 -7.64 -1.60
N LEU A 43 -0.82 -8.47 -2.13
CA LEU A 43 -1.12 -9.81 -1.62
C LEU A 43 -1.12 -10.81 -2.77
N ASP A 44 -0.42 -11.91 -2.57
CA ASP A 44 -0.46 -13.09 -3.43
C ASP A 44 -0.09 -14.33 -2.59
N GLU A 45 0.09 -15.48 -3.24
CA GLU A 45 0.44 -16.74 -2.58
C GLU A 45 1.89 -16.75 -2.03
N THR A 46 2.72 -15.78 -2.42
CA THR A 46 4.14 -15.67 -2.08
C THR A 46 4.44 -14.61 -1.01
N ILE A 47 3.52 -13.65 -0.81
CA ILE A 47 3.67 -12.56 0.14
C ILE A 47 3.13 -12.96 1.51
N ASN A 48 3.98 -12.85 2.53
CA ASN A 48 3.57 -13.06 3.91
C ASN A 48 2.60 -11.96 4.37
N PRO A 49 1.44 -12.31 4.96
CA PRO A 49 0.49 -11.32 5.51
C PRO A 49 1.12 -10.35 6.52
N VAL A 50 2.15 -10.78 7.26
CA VAL A 50 2.87 -9.91 8.20
C VAL A 50 3.63 -8.81 7.46
N ALA A 51 4.27 -9.14 6.33
CA ALA A 51 4.96 -8.17 5.49
C ALA A 51 3.97 -7.14 4.90
N ALA A 52 2.75 -7.56 4.57
CA ALA A 52 1.68 -6.69 4.06
C ALA A 52 0.95 -5.85 5.13
N GLY A 53 1.43 -5.85 6.39
CA GLY A 53 0.80 -5.07 7.47
C GLY A 53 -0.48 -5.69 8.05
N LEU A 54 -0.82 -6.93 7.68
CA LEU A 54 -2.07 -7.59 8.11
C LEU A 54 -1.92 -8.33 9.44
N ARG A 55 -1.07 -7.84 10.35
CA ARG A 55 -0.88 -8.46 11.68
C ARG A 55 -2.19 -8.51 12.48
N PHE A 56 -3.06 -7.53 12.29
CA PHE A 56 -4.37 -7.45 12.95
C PHE A 56 -5.32 -8.59 12.55
N ALA A 57 -5.15 -9.19 11.37
CA ALA A 57 -5.99 -10.31 10.91
C ALA A 57 -5.69 -11.62 11.66
N LEU A 58 -4.53 -11.72 12.34
CA LEU A 58 -4.11 -12.90 13.08
C LEU A 58 -4.58 -12.85 14.54
N SER A 59 -5.74 -13.47 14.80
CA SER A 59 -6.28 -13.60 16.15
C SER A 59 -5.29 -14.28 17.12
N LYS A 60 -5.32 -13.86 18.39
CA LYS A 60 -4.44 -14.40 19.45
C LYS A 60 -4.50 -15.93 19.57
N ARG A 61 -5.71 -16.51 19.55
CA ARG A 61 -5.92 -17.97 19.62
C ARG A 61 -5.18 -18.72 18.52
N ARG A 62 -5.27 -18.26 17.27
CA ARG A 62 -4.63 -18.91 16.11
C ARG A 62 -3.10 -18.78 16.18
N ARG A 63 -2.59 -17.66 16.70
CA ARG A 63 -1.16 -17.43 16.91
C ARG A 63 -0.57 -18.39 17.95
N GLU A 64 -1.29 -18.65 19.03
CA GLU A 64 -0.87 -19.59 20.07
C GLU A 64 -0.99 -21.05 19.60
N ALA A 65 -2.04 -21.38 18.85
CA ALA A 65 -2.28 -22.74 18.37
C ALA A 65 -1.42 -23.13 17.16
N GLY A 66 -1.03 -22.17 16.31
CA GLY A 66 -0.30 -22.45 15.06
C GLY A 66 -1.09 -23.32 14.07
N ASP A 67 -2.42 -23.33 14.18
CA ASP A 67 -3.33 -24.25 13.48
C ASP A 67 -3.82 -23.70 12.13
N PHE A 68 -2.93 -23.09 11.35
CA PHE A 68 -3.27 -22.50 10.05
C PHE A 68 -2.23 -22.79 8.96
N PRO A 69 -2.65 -22.85 7.68
CA PRO A 69 -1.73 -23.04 6.57
C PRO A 69 -0.65 -21.96 6.56
N GLY A 70 0.62 -22.36 6.47
CA GLY A 70 1.75 -21.41 6.48
C GLY A 70 2.10 -20.83 7.86
N ALA A 71 1.60 -21.41 8.96
CA ALA A 71 1.86 -20.90 10.31
C ALA A 71 3.34 -20.73 10.66
N GLY A 72 4.22 -21.64 10.21
CA GLY A 72 5.66 -21.54 10.49
C GLY A 72 6.27 -20.22 10.01
N PRO A 73 6.31 -19.96 8.69
CA PRO A 73 6.84 -18.70 8.13
C PRO A 73 6.10 -17.46 8.64
N VAL A 74 4.78 -17.52 8.76
CA VAL A 74 3.97 -16.39 9.25
C VAL A 74 4.32 -16.03 10.68
N MET A 75 4.46 -17.02 11.58
CA MET A 75 4.81 -16.78 12.97
C MET A 75 6.28 -16.37 13.15
N GLN A 76 7.17 -16.82 12.27
CA GLN A 76 8.55 -16.36 12.24
C GLN A 76 8.62 -14.85 11.96
N ASP A 77 7.96 -14.39 10.90
CA ASP A 77 7.88 -12.95 10.58
C ASP A 77 7.09 -12.17 11.63
N PHE A 78 6.06 -12.78 12.23
CA PHE A 78 5.29 -12.14 13.29
C PHE A 78 6.15 -11.84 14.52
N THR A 79 7.07 -12.73 14.87
CA THR A 79 7.90 -12.63 16.08
C THR A 79 9.17 -11.82 15.83
N ASN A 80 9.85 -12.07 14.71
CA ASN A 80 11.15 -11.47 14.39
C ASN A 80 11.04 -10.19 13.56
N GLY A 81 9.85 -9.91 13.01
CA GLY A 81 9.66 -8.90 11.97
C GLY A 81 9.93 -9.48 10.58
N ALA A 82 9.11 -9.06 9.61
CA ALA A 82 9.34 -9.40 8.21
C ALA A 82 10.55 -8.62 7.67
N PRO A 83 11.39 -9.21 6.80
CA PRO A 83 12.56 -8.54 6.22
C PRO A 83 12.18 -7.37 5.32
N ARG A 84 10.99 -7.43 4.71
CA ARG A 84 10.38 -6.36 3.93
C ARG A 84 8.99 -6.06 4.48
N VAL A 85 8.60 -4.80 4.44
CA VAL A 85 7.30 -4.35 4.90
C VAL A 85 6.65 -3.45 3.87
N LEU A 86 5.34 -3.55 3.76
CA LEU A 86 4.53 -2.67 2.95
C LEU A 86 4.52 -1.28 3.58
N THR A 87 4.78 -0.25 2.79
CA THR A 87 4.83 1.14 3.26
C THR A 87 4.19 2.06 2.23
N GLY A 88 3.47 3.07 2.72
CA GLY A 88 2.98 4.18 1.92
C GLY A 88 4.11 5.10 1.49
N LEU A 89 4.14 5.43 0.21
CA LEU A 89 5.15 6.25 -0.43
C LEU A 89 4.48 7.51 -1.00
N LEU A 90 5.18 8.63 -0.87
CA LEU A 90 4.79 9.92 -1.43
C LEU A 90 5.83 10.36 -2.45
N PRO A 91 5.68 9.98 -3.74
CA PRO A 91 6.59 10.39 -4.79
C PRO A 91 6.66 11.92 -4.89
N GLN A 92 7.87 12.45 -5.03
CA GLN A 92 8.03 13.87 -5.31
C GLN A 92 8.01 14.15 -6.81
N GLY A 93 7.11 15.02 -7.24
CA GLY A 93 6.91 15.40 -8.64
C GLY A 93 5.53 15.00 -9.16
N GLY A 94 5.00 15.74 -10.13
CA GLY A 94 3.58 15.62 -10.55
C GLY A 94 3.21 14.36 -11.34
N ARG A 95 4.07 13.34 -11.44
CA ARG A 95 3.76 12.10 -12.18
C ARG A 95 3.58 10.92 -11.22
N PRO A 96 2.42 10.26 -11.24
CA PRO A 96 2.21 9.02 -10.49
C PRO A 96 3.25 7.97 -10.87
N VAL A 97 3.83 7.34 -9.86
CA VAL A 97 4.73 6.21 -10.05
C VAL A 97 3.88 5.00 -10.43
N ARG A 98 4.33 4.23 -11.41
CA ARG A 98 3.61 3.04 -11.89
C ARG A 98 4.12 1.80 -11.16
N ASP A 99 3.26 0.81 -11.11
CA ASP A 99 3.53 -0.52 -10.57
C ASP A 99 4.80 -1.11 -11.17
N GLY A 100 5.62 -1.76 -10.32
CA GLY A 100 6.89 -2.37 -10.70
C GLY A 100 8.09 -1.41 -10.73
N ALA A 101 7.93 -0.14 -10.34
CA ALA A 101 9.05 0.78 -10.23
C ALA A 101 9.99 0.39 -9.08
N GLU A 102 11.30 0.44 -9.32
CA GLU A 102 12.31 0.17 -8.30
C GLU A 102 12.47 1.38 -7.37
N LEU A 103 12.55 1.11 -6.08
CA LEU A 103 12.87 2.11 -5.06
C LEU A 103 14.37 2.08 -4.83
N ALA A 104 15.02 3.23 -4.97
CA ALA A 104 16.46 3.34 -4.76
C ALA A 104 16.80 4.39 -3.69
N LEU A 105 17.74 4.03 -2.83
CA LEU A 105 18.34 4.92 -1.83
C LEU A 105 19.86 4.90 -2.04
N ASP A 106 20.46 6.08 -2.25
CA ASP A 106 21.90 6.25 -2.49
C ASP A 106 22.48 5.35 -3.59
N GLY A 107 21.67 5.06 -4.62
CA GLY A 107 22.05 4.20 -5.74
C GLY A 107 21.82 2.71 -5.52
N ASN A 108 21.40 2.29 -4.33
CA ASN A 108 21.06 0.90 -4.01
C ASN A 108 19.55 0.68 -4.12
N ILE A 109 19.14 -0.45 -4.70
CA ILE A 109 17.74 -0.85 -4.75
C ILE A 109 17.32 -1.34 -3.37
N VAL A 110 16.31 -0.70 -2.78
CA VAL A 110 15.83 -0.96 -1.42
C VAL A 110 14.40 -1.47 -1.37
N GLY A 111 13.77 -1.64 -2.53
CA GLY A 111 12.37 -2.04 -2.62
C GLY A 111 11.77 -1.87 -4.00
N HIS A 112 10.46 -2.02 -4.08
CA HIS A 112 9.69 -1.80 -5.29
C HIS A 112 8.28 -1.28 -4.98
N VAL A 113 7.72 -0.55 -5.94
CA VAL A 113 6.34 -0.07 -5.92
C VAL A 113 5.41 -1.17 -6.44
N THR A 114 4.32 -1.40 -5.73
CA THR A 114 3.30 -2.40 -6.07
C THR A 114 2.05 -1.76 -6.65
N SER A 115 1.62 -0.63 -6.08
CA SER A 115 0.48 0.16 -6.54
C SER A 115 0.85 1.64 -6.54
N GLY A 116 0.45 2.38 -7.56
CA GLY A 116 0.61 3.84 -7.58
C GLY A 116 -0.47 4.58 -8.35
N GLY A 117 -0.84 5.74 -7.80
CA GLY A 117 -1.96 6.54 -8.28
C GLY A 117 -1.87 8.00 -7.86
N PHE A 118 -2.93 8.74 -8.15
CA PHE A 118 -3.12 10.08 -7.61
C PHE A 118 -4.07 10.00 -6.41
N ALA A 119 -3.73 10.65 -5.32
CA ALA A 119 -4.52 10.72 -4.09
C ALA A 119 -5.19 12.10 -4.00
N PRO A 120 -6.49 12.24 -4.34
CA PRO A 120 -7.24 13.48 -4.25
C PRO A 120 -7.25 14.08 -2.85
N SER A 121 -7.25 13.27 -1.79
CA SER A 121 -7.27 13.76 -0.41
C SER A 121 -5.96 14.45 -0.02
N LEU A 122 -4.86 14.09 -0.67
CA LEU A 122 -3.52 14.63 -0.42
C LEU A 122 -3.07 15.63 -1.48
N ASP A 123 -3.87 15.83 -2.54
CA ASP A 123 -3.53 16.58 -3.76
C ASP A 123 -2.12 16.22 -4.30
N ALA A 124 -1.79 14.94 -4.23
CA ALA A 124 -0.44 14.45 -4.49
C ALA A 124 -0.46 13.03 -5.07
N PRO A 125 0.58 12.62 -5.84
CA PRO A 125 0.76 11.21 -6.14
C PRO A 125 1.00 10.43 -4.85
N ALA A 126 0.40 9.24 -4.76
CA ALA A 126 0.60 8.30 -3.68
C ALA A 126 0.93 6.93 -4.27
N ALA A 127 1.66 6.13 -3.50
CA ALA A 127 2.00 4.77 -3.88
C ALA A 127 2.11 3.87 -2.65
N LEU A 128 2.02 2.56 -2.88
CA LEU A 128 2.36 1.52 -1.94
C LEU A 128 3.53 0.74 -2.51
N GLY A 129 4.41 0.27 -1.63
CA GLY A 129 5.51 -0.59 -2.04
C GLY A 129 6.14 -1.31 -0.87
N PHE A 130 6.86 -2.38 -1.20
CA PHE A 130 7.66 -3.11 -0.22
C PHE A 130 9.06 -2.50 -0.14
N VAL A 131 9.45 -2.14 1.09
CA VAL A 131 10.79 -1.66 1.43
C VAL A 131 11.43 -2.55 2.47
N GLU A 132 12.76 -2.54 2.57
CA GLU A 132 13.45 -3.19 3.68
C GLU A 132 12.97 -2.65 5.03
N ALA A 133 12.71 -3.54 5.99
CA ALA A 133 12.15 -3.17 7.29
C ALA A 133 13.00 -2.15 8.05
N ALA A 134 14.33 -2.17 7.86
CA ALA A 134 15.25 -1.19 8.42
C ALA A 134 14.98 0.25 7.95
N LEU A 135 14.36 0.42 6.78
CA LEU A 135 14.07 1.72 6.16
C LEU A 135 12.63 2.19 6.38
N ALA A 136 11.77 1.33 6.94
CA ALA A 136 10.35 1.58 7.12
C ALA A 136 10.00 2.49 8.32
N THR A 137 10.96 3.21 8.88
CA THR A 137 10.74 3.99 10.11
C THR A 137 9.89 5.25 9.83
N PRO A 138 8.83 5.55 10.62
CA PRO A 138 7.93 6.69 10.38
C PRO A 138 8.54 8.10 10.60
N ARG A 139 9.86 8.23 10.73
CA ARG A 139 10.49 9.44 11.30
C ARG A 139 11.63 10.05 10.49
N HIS A 140 11.81 9.65 9.24
CA HIS A 140 12.69 10.40 8.37
C HIS A 140 11.91 11.52 7.68
N ARG A 141 12.00 12.74 8.23
CA ARG A 141 11.91 13.99 7.44
C ARG A 141 13.08 14.01 6.45
N ASN A 142 13.15 13.04 5.54
CA ASN A 142 14.13 13.08 4.48
C ASN A 142 13.64 14.07 3.44
N HIS A 143 14.11 15.30 3.56
CA HIS A 143 14.13 16.30 2.49
C HIS A 143 15.11 15.86 1.38
N GLY A 144 15.03 14.60 0.97
CA GLY A 144 15.85 14.00 -0.08
C GLY A 144 15.24 14.37 -1.42
N ARG A 145 15.87 15.33 -2.10
CA ARG A 145 15.49 15.80 -3.44
C ARG A 145 15.21 14.62 -4.38
N CYS A 146 14.02 14.60 -4.97
CA CYS A 146 13.78 13.90 -6.23
C CYS A 146 14.64 14.57 -7.32
N ALA A 147 15.82 14.02 -7.60
CA ALA A 147 16.62 14.49 -8.72
C ALA A 147 15.90 14.12 -10.03
N ARG A 148 15.60 15.14 -10.84
CA ARG A 148 15.20 14.93 -12.25
C ARG A 148 16.26 14.05 -12.93
N PRO A 149 15.87 13.02 -13.72
CA PRO A 149 16.81 12.38 -14.62
C PRO A 149 17.35 13.46 -15.58
N ARG A 150 18.67 13.65 -15.62
CA ARG A 150 19.35 14.60 -16.52
C ARG A 150 19.49 14.08 -17.96
N ASP A 151 18.85 12.94 -18.27
CA ASP A 151 18.93 12.28 -19.56
C ASP A 151 17.51 11.90 -20.04
N PRO A 152 17.01 12.49 -21.14
CA PRO A 152 15.68 12.17 -21.69
C PRO A 152 15.58 10.76 -22.31
N ARG A 153 16.65 9.95 -22.33
CA ARG A 153 16.66 8.62 -22.98
C ARG A 153 16.77 7.41 -22.04
N ARG A 154 16.85 7.58 -20.72
CA ARG A 154 16.85 6.46 -19.75
C ARG A 154 15.50 6.34 -19.05
N HIS A 155 14.61 5.53 -19.63
CA HIS A 155 13.37 5.09 -19.01
C HIS A 155 13.65 4.03 -17.93
N ARG A 156 13.94 4.44 -16.69
CA ARG A 156 13.70 3.60 -15.50
C ARG A 156 13.22 4.51 -14.37
N GLY A 157 11.94 4.37 -14.04
CA GLY A 157 11.30 5.13 -12.96
C GLY A 157 11.90 4.72 -11.64
N THR A 158 12.76 5.57 -11.10
CA THR A 158 13.33 5.45 -9.76
C THR A 158 12.60 6.44 -8.87
N ALA A 159 11.85 5.95 -7.87
CA ALA A 159 11.23 6.81 -6.87
C ALA A 159 12.13 6.84 -5.62
N ALA A 160 12.52 8.03 -5.19
CA ALA A 160 13.42 8.26 -4.06
C ALA A 160 12.69 9.05 -2.97
N GLY A 161 12.71 8.51 -1.75
CA GLY A 161 12.17 9.15 -0.54
C GLY A 161 10.67 8.91 -0.35
N ALA A 162 10.30 8.35 0.79
CA ALA A 162 8.92 8.07 1.17
C ALA A 162 8.66 8.51 2.61
N ALA A 163 7.51 9.12 2.83
CA ALA A 163 6.94 9.39 4.15
C ALA A 163 5.59 8.65 4.24
N PRO A 164 5.19 8.17 5.44
CA PRO A 164 3.93 7.46 5.61
C PRO A 164 2.75 8.36 5.23
N LEU A 165 1.77 7.79 4.52
CA LEU A 165 0.58 8.50 4.02
C LEU A 165 -0.31 9.02 5.17
N TYR A 166 -0.41 8.28 6.28
CA TYR A 166 -1.17 8.70 7.46
C TYR A 166 -0.59 8.16 8.80
N PRO A 167 -0.87 8.82 9.95
CA PRO A 167 -0.37 8.44 11.28
C PRO A 167 -0.90 7.10 11.84
N TRP A 168 -2.00 6.57 11.28
CA TRP A 168 -2.65 5.35 11.77
C TRP A 168 -2.18 4.07 11.05
N MET A 169 -1.42 4.20 9.96
CA MET A 169 -0.83 3.09 9.21
C MET A 169 0.36 2.42 9.93
N THR A 170 0.64 2.82 11.17
CA THR A 170 1.79 2.40 11.98
C THR A 170 1.39 1.61 13.22
N ALA A 171 0.26 0.89 13.17
CA ALA A 171 -0.18 0.00 14.26
C ALA A 171 0.03 -1.48 13.91
#